data_AF-A0A165ANH2-F1
#
_entry.id   AF-A0A165ANH2-F1
#
_cell.length_a   1.000
_cell.length_b   1.000
_cell.length_c   1.000
_cell.angle_alpha   90.00
_cell.angle_beta   90.00
_cell.angle_gamma   90.00
#
_symmetry.space_group_name_H-M   'P 1'
#
loop_
_entity.id
_entity.type
_entity.pdbx_description
1 polymer ?
#
loop_
_entity_poly.entity_id
_entity_poly.type
_entity_poly.pdbx_seq_one_letter_code
_entity_poly.pdbx_strand_id
1 'polypeptide(L)' 'IQTIAELRNYHREFLAITSFLIDKTRISKSECNRAFVRGFPPELWNQISQLLQLKQPDHYPDDPYSVNDIYEAAKFMLH' A
#
# COMPACT_ATOMS: atom_id res chain seq x y z
N ILE A 1 -1.64 -12.26 1.13
CA ILE A 1 -2.61 -11.43 1.90
C ILE A 1 -4.00 -11.83 1.46
N GLN A 2 -4.69 -12.58 2.31
CA GLN A 2 -6.05 -13.10 2.09
C GLN A 2 -6.99 -12.79 3.28
N THR A 3 -6.46 -12.33 4.41
CA THR A 3 -7.26 -11.99 5.60
C THR A 3 -6.85 -10.62 6.18
N ILE A 4 -7.74 -10.00 6.96
CA ILE A 4 -7.45 -8.75 7.69
C ILE A 4 -6.25 -8.93 8.64
N ALA A 5 -6.11 -10.11 9.25
CA ALA A 5 -4.99 -10.42 10.14
C ALA A 5 -3.65 -10.40 9.39
N GLU A 6 -3.58 -11.03 8.22
CA GLU A 6 -2.40 -10.99 7.36
C GLU A 6 -2.09 -9.57 6.87
N LEU A 7 -3.11 -8.80 6.47
CA LEU A 7 -2.94 -7.41 6.04
C LEU A 7 -2.34 -6.57 7.17
N ARG A 8 -2.87 -6.70 8.38
CA ARG A 8 -2.37 -5.97 9.56
C ARG A 8 -0.95 -6.37 9.92
N ASN A 9 -0.61 -7.66 9.82
CA ASN A 9 0.74 -8.12 10.10
C ASN A 9 1.73 -7.57 9.06
N TYR A 10 1.39 -7.71 7.78
CA TYR A 10 2.17 -7.18 6.68
C TYR A 10 2.40 -5.66 6.81
N HIS A 11 1.35 -4.89 7.10
CA HIS A 11 1.46 -3.44 7.29
C HIS A 11 2.42 -3.06 8.43
N ARG A 12 2.36 -3.76 9.57
CA ARG A 12 3.25 -3.51 10.71
C ARG A 12 4.70 -3.84 10.39
N GLU A 13 4.96 -5.01 9.82
CA GLU A 13 6.31 -5.43 9.44
C GLU A 13 6.91 -4.48 8.39
N PHE A 14 6.11 -4.10 7.40
CA PHE A 14 6.52 -3.16 6.37
C PHE A 14 6.88 -1.79 6.95
N LEU A 15 6.06 -1.24 7.85
CA LEU A 15 6.34 0.04 8.50
C LEU A 15 7.59 -0.02 9.39
N ALA A 16 7.81 -1.14 10.09
CA ALA A 16 9.00 -1.30 10.92
C ALA A 16 10.29 -1.26 10.08
N ILE A 17 10.30 -1.91 8.90
CA ILE A 17 11.45 -1.92 8.01
C ILE A 17 11.62 -0.55 7.32
N THR A 18 10.54 0.01 6.81
CA THR A 18 10.61 1.21 5.97
C THR A 18 10.83 2.49 6.75
N SER A 19 10.33 2.60 7.98
CA SER A 19 10.67 3.72 8.87
C SER A 19 12.18 3.80 9.08
N PHE A 20 12.83 2.68 9.39
CA PHE A 20 14.29 2.62 9.53
C PHE A 20 15.02 3.03 8.24
N LEU A 21 14.55 2.59 7.07
CA LEU A 21 15.18 2.93 5.79
C LEU A 21 14.99 4.40 5.40
N ILE A 22 13.82 4.97 5.69
CA ILE A 22 13.51 6.39 5.45
C ILE A 22 14.37 7.27 6.36
N ASP A 23 14.48 6.93 7.65
CA ASP A 23 15.29 7.65 8.63
C ASP A 23 16.78 7.66 8.25
N LYS A 24 17.24 6.60 7.60
CA LYS A 24 18.61 6.49 7.07
C LYS A 24 18.76 7.09 5.67
N THR A 25 17.72 7.73 5.13
CA THR A 25 17.68 8.27 3.76
C THR A 25 18.10 7.25 2.69
N ARG A 26 17.82 5.96 2.94
CA ARG A 26 18.15 4.86 2.03
C ARG A 26 17.05 4.57 1.02
N ILE A 27 15.84 5.03 1.30
CA ILE A 27 14.69 4.93 0.41
C ILE A 27 13.84 6.20 0.56
N SER A 28 13.33 6.71 -0.55
CA SER A 28 12.36 7.80 -0.54
C SER A 28 10.97 7.31 -0.15
N LYS A 29 10.11 8.24 0.28
CA LYS A 29 8.69 7.93 0.57
C LYS A 29 7.96 7.39 -0.66
N SER A 30 8.30 7.88 -1.85
CA SER A 30 7.70 7.42 -3.12
C SER A 30 8.10 5.99 -3.46
N GLU A 31 9.39 5.64 -3.30
CA GLU A 31 9.88 4.27 -3.50
C GLU A 31 9.29 3.30 -2.47
N CYS A 32 9.15 3.74 -1.22
CA CYS A 32 8.47 2.99 -0.16
C CYS A 32 7.01 2.69 -0.53
N ASN A 33 6.25 3.70 -0.96
CA ASN A 33 4.87 3.51 -1.41
C ASN A 33 4.79 2.49 -2.57
N ARG A 34 5.68 2.58 -3.55
CA ARG A 34 5.76 1.62 -4.67
C ARG A 34 6.12 0.21 -4.20
N ALA A 35 7.00 0.09 -3.20
CA ALA A 35 7.38 -1.20 -2.64
C ALA A 35 6.24 -1.88 -1.87
N PHE A 36 5.37 -1.11 -1.22
CA PHE A 36 4.22 -1.64 -0.49
C PHE A 36 3.26 -2.39 -1.41
N VAL A 37 3.02 -1.85 -2.61
CA VAL A 37 2.16 -2.47 -3.64
C VAL A 37 2.69 -3.85 -4.05
N ARG A 38 4.00 -4.05 -4.08
CA ARG A 38 4.62 -5.32 -4.51
C ARG A 38 4.34 -6.50 -3.57
N GLY A 39 3.93 -6.24 -2.32
CA GLY A 39 3.54 -7.30 -1.39
C GLY A 39 2.15 -7.86 -1.61
N PHE A 40 1.33 -7.23 -2.45
CA PHE A 40 -0.03 -7.67 -2.73
C PHE A 40 -0.08 -8.65 -3.92
N PRO A 41 -0.94 -9.68 -3.87
CA PRO A 41 -1.29 -10.46 -5.04
C PRO A 41 -1.88 -9.56 -6.14
N PRO A 42 -1.61 -9.81 -7.44
CA PRO A 42 -2.11 -8.97 -8.53
C PRO A 42 -3.63 -8.79 -8.54
N GLU A 43 -4.38 -9.85 -8.22
CA GLU A 43 -5.84 -9.82 -8.17
C GLU A 43 -6.37 -8.87 -7.10
N LEU A 44 -5.81 -8.95 -5.90
CA LEU A 44 -6.16 -8.05 -4.78
C LEU A 44 -5.75 -6.61 -5.09
N TRP A 45 -4.58 -6.41 -5.70
CA TRP A 45 -4.14 -5.08 -6.11
C TRP A 45 -5.06 -4.44 -7.16
N ASN A 46 -5.55 -5.21 -8.13
CA ASN A 46 -6.48 -4.70 -9.14
C ASN A 46 -7.78 -4.18 -8.49
N GLN A 47 -8.32 -4.90 -7.50
CA GLN A 47 -9.51 -4.46 -6.77
C GLN A 47 -9.24 -3.20 -5.93
N ILE A 48 -8.10 -3.16 -5.22
CA ILE A 48 -7.68 -2.00 -4.43
C ILE A 48 -7.50 -0.76 -5.33
N SER A 49 -6.81 -0.91 -6.46
CA SER A 49 -6.53 0.21 -7.36
C SER A 49 -7.81 0.78 -7.99
N GLN A 50 -8.79 -0.06 -8.33
CA GLN A 50 -10.11 0.40 -8.77
C GLN A 50 -10.83 1.23 -7.70
N LEU A 51 -10.83 0.79 -6.44
CA LEU A 51 -11.40 1.59 -5.34
C LEU A 51 -10.69 2.92 -5.16
N LEU A 52 -9.36 2.92 -5.27
CA LEU A 52 -8.55 4.13 -5.11
C LEU A 52 -8.82 5.14 -6.23
N GLN A 53 -8.93 4.69 -7.48
CA GLN A 53 -9.31 5.54 -8.62
C GLN A 53 -10.69 6.17 -8.43
N LEU A 54 -11.65 5.42 -7.88
CA LEU A 54 -12.98 5.95 -7.58
C LEU A 54 -12.96 7.00 -6.45
N LYS A 55 -12.08 6.84 -5.46
CA LYS A 55 -11.93 7.79 -4.35
C LYS A 55 -11.11 9.03 -4.72
N GLN A 56 -10.16 8.88 -5.64
CA GLN A 56 -9.21 9.91 -6.03
C GLN A 56 -9.16 9.97 -7.57
N PRO A 57 -10.20 10.50 -8.22
CA PRO A 57 -10.28 10.53 -9.69
C PRO A 57 -9.21 11.43 -10.33
N ASP A 58 -8.73 12.44 -9.60
CA ASP A 58 -7.68 13.36 -10.05
C ASP A 58 -6.26 12.82 -9.80
N HIS A 59 -6.12 11.58 -9.30
CA HIS A 59 -4.82 10.97 -9.02
C HIS A 59 -4.08 10.61 -10.31
N TYR A 60 -2.83 11.04 -10.43
CA TYR A 60 -2.04 10.79 -11.64
C TYR A 60 -1.58 9.32 -11.71
N PRO A 61 -1.70 8.63 -12.84
CA PRO A 61 -1.41 7.18 -12.95
C PRO A 61 0.01 6.78 -12.55
N ASP A 62 1.00 7.64 -12.76
CA ASP A 62 2.41 7.35 -12.43
C ASP A 62 2.75 7.66 -10.96
N ASP A 63 1.89 8.38 -10.26
CA ASP A 63 2.09 8.72 -8.86
C ASP A 63 1.71 7.52 -7.99
N PRO A 64 2.57 7.11 -7.03
CA PRO A 64 2.21 6.03 -6.14
C PRO A 64 1.21 6.51 -5.09
N TYR A 65 0.15 5.73 -4.89
CA TYR A 65 -0.77 5.92 -3.76
C TYR A 65 -0.02 5.82 -2.43
N SER A 66 -0.50 6.53 -1.42
CA SER A 66 0.09 6.44 -0.08
C SER A 66 -0.15 5.05 0.52
N VAL A 67 0.79 4.56 1.34
CA VAL A 67 0.64 3.29 2.10
C VAL A 67 -0.67 3.28 2.89
N ASN A 68 -1.06 4.43 3.45
CA ASN A 68 -2.28 4.56 4.24
C ASN A 68 -3.54 4.36 3.39
N ASP A 69 -3.61 4.98 2.21
CA ASP A 69 -4.75 4.84 1.31
C ASP A 69 -4.89 3.40 0.81
N ILE A 70 -3.74 2.79 0.44
CA ILE A 70 -3.69 1.38 0.03
C ILE A 70 -4.17 0.47 1.17
N TYR A 71 -3.72 0.73 2.40
CA TYR A 71 -4.11 -0.07 3.57
C TYR A 71 -5.61 0.03 3.87
N GLU A 72 -6.18 1.23 3.86
CA GLU A 72 -7.61 1.42 4.12
C GLU A 72 -8.47 0.82 2.98
N ALA A 73 -8.03 0.93 1.73
CA ALA A 73 -8.70 0.28 0.60
C ALA A 73 -8.62 -1.27 0.69
N ALA A 74 -7.45 -1.82 1.04
CA ALA A 74 -7.26 -3.26 1.23
C ALA A 74 -8.13 -3.80 2.38
N LYS A 75 -8.25 -3.04 3.47
CA LYS A 75 -9.08 -3.40 4.62
C LYS A 75 -10.56 -3.45 4.25
N PHE A 76 -11.03 -2.58 3.36
CA PHE A 76 -12.40 -2.62 2.84
C PHE A 76 -12.65 -3.86 1.97
N MET A 77 -11.67 -4.26 1.15
CA MET A 77 -11.79 -5.45 0.28
C MET A 77 -11.75 -6.78 1.02
N LEU A 78 -11.09 -6.82 2.18
CA LEU A 78 -10.96 -8.02 3.01
C LEU A 78 -12.02 -8.09 4.13
N HIS A 79 -13.02 -7.21 4.12
CA HIS A 79 -14.08 -7.15 5.13
C HIS A 79 -15.15 -8.23 4.94
#